data_AF-M1WNF9-F1
#
_entry.id   AF-M1WNF9-F1
#
_cell.length_a   1.000
_cell.length_b   1.000
_cell.length_c   1.000
_cell.angle_alpha   90.00
_cell.angle_beta   90.00
_cell.angle_gamma   90.00
#
_symmetry.space_group_name_H-M   'P 1'
#
loop_
_entity.id
_entity.type
_entity.pdbx_description
1 polymer ?
#
loop_
_entity_poly.entity_id
_entity_poly.type
_entity_poly.pdbx_seq_one_letter_code
_entity_poly.pdbx_strand_id
1 'polypeptide(L)'
;MGVRCFIYGTNMRYICLLVIGQLFLTAGCGMWTSTKEYAKDSWGTTKAYIDPPPQIDVDNYQFESPNQEKLARLFTPVDGPLTSLSRFVDDKDTLPGVDWLDLLLARFPWVSRVLVTDENGTIIFMQPEIPVKKISKPLVFKGVWRDIQLLTVVDYSDLGPELYIGRPYFQDTRFNGLIGVGFDPRALLSLSPEPSKLIIIHPGGGVWSRGADIDKEALLAVPWKELLKENVFGQIKVGEKHYTWLARYVGKDPYVYATESVAPEADVDSWWSF
;
A
#
# COMPACT_ATOMS: atom_id res chain seq x y z
N MET A 1 -6.27 98.79 -38.88
CA MET A 1 -7.67 99.24 -38.79
C MET A 1 -8.35 98.32 -37.78
N GLY A 2 -8.54 98.81 -36.56
CA GLY A 2 -9.07 97.99 -35.47
C GLY A 2 -10.59 97.91 -35.51
N VAL A 3 -11.15 96.77 -35.10
CA VAL A 3 -12.38 96.68 -34.29
C VAL A 3 -12.21 95.50 -33.33
N ARG A 4 -12.38 95.80 -32.04
CA ARG A 4 -12.49 94.87 -30.91
C ARG A 4 -13.92 94.33 -30.79
N CYS A 5 -14.08 93.34 -29.89
CA CYS A 5 -15.29 92.85 -29.21
C CYS A 5 -16.09 91.72 -29.89
N PHE A 6 -16.62 90.67 -29.23
CA PHE A 6 -16.58 90.19 -27.83
C PHE A 6 -17.33 88.82 -27.76
N ILE A 7 -16.94 87.93 -26.82
CA ILE A 7 -17.68 86.80 -26.16
C ILE A 7 -18.19 85.57 -26.98
N TYR A 8 -17.66 84.36 -26.69
CA TYR A 8 -18.35 83.18 -26.08
C TYR A 8 -17.45 81.91 -26.14
N GLY A 9 -16.53 81.77 -25.17
CA GLY A 9 -15.51 80.71 -25.15
C GLY A 9 -15.73 79.56 -24.16
N THR A 10 -16.87 79.51 -23.46
CA THR A 10 -17.01 78.63 -22.27
C THR A 10 -17.93 77.43 -22.47
N ASN A 11 -18.90 77.45 -23.40
CA ASN A 11 -19.90 76.38 -23.52
C ASN A 11 -19.45 75.14 -24.33
N MET A 12 -18.45 75.27 -25.21
CA MET A 12 -18.03 74.17 -26.10
C MET A 12 -17.17 73.10 -25.40
N ARG A 13 -16.45 73.47 -24.33
CA ARG A 13 -15.59 72.56 -23.56
C ARG A 13 -16.38 71.62 -22.64
N TYR A 14 -17.50 72.10 -22.07
CA TYR A 14 -18.34 71.28 -21.19
C TYR A 14 -19.19 70.26 -21.97
N ILE A 15 -19.60 70.60 -23.19
CA ILE A 15 -20.36 69.68 -24.05
C ILE A 15 -19.50 68.49 -24.49
N CYS A 16 -18.24 68.70 -24.86
CA CYS A 16 -17.35 67.60 -25.25
C CYS A 16 -17.01 66.66 -24.07
N LEU A 17 -16.88 67.19 -22.84
CA LEU A 17 -16.64 66.38 -21.65
C LEU A 17 -17.88 65.56 -21.24
N LEU A 18 -19.09 66.09 -21.44
CA LEU A 18 -20.33 65.36 -21.16
C LEU A 18 -20.56 64.21 -22.15
N VAL A 19 -20.23 64.41 -23.43
CA VAL A 19 -20.34 63.35 -24.45
C VAL A 19 -19.34 62.21 -24.21
N ILE A 20 -18.10 62.51 -23.83
CA ILE A 20 -17.09 61.49 -23.48
C ILE A 20 -17.48 60.76 -22.19
N GLY A 21 -18.04 61.46 -21.19
CA GLY A 21 -18.56 60.86 -19.96
C GLY A 21 -19.72 59.90 -20.19
N GLN A 22 -20.63 60.20 -21.12
CA GLN A 22 -21.73 59.30 -21.47
C GLN A 22 -21.28 58.06 -22.26
N LEU A 23 -20.18 58.14 -23.01
CA LEU A 23 -19.60 56.98 -23.72
C LEU A 23 -18.91 55.98 -22.79
N PHE A 24 -18.34 56.44 -21.66
CA PHE A 24 -17.71 55.53 -20.68
C PHE A 24 -18.72 54.78 -19.79
N LEU A 25 -19.92 55.35 -19.56
CA LEU A 25 -20.92 54.74 -18.67
C LEU A 25 -21.77 53.65 -19.34
N THR A 26 -21.87 53.62 -20.67
CA THR A 26 -22.70 52.63 -21.39
C THR A 26 -21.94 51.38 -21.83
N ALA A 27 -20.60 51.39 -21.83
CA ALA A 27 -19.77 50.26 -22.27
C ALA A 27 -19.37 49.28 -21.15
N GLY A 28 -19.60 49.61 -19.87
CA GLY A 28 -19.00 48.88 -18.74
C GLY A 28 -19.76 47.65 -18.22
N CYS A 29 -21.10 47.63 -18.29
CA CYS A 29 -21.87 46.62 -17.53
C CYS A 29 -22.11 45.29 -18.28
N GLY A 30 -22.23 45.29 -19.61
CA GLY A 30 -22.45 44.06 -20.39
C GLY A 30 -21.18 43.26 -20.68
N MET A 31 -20.04 43.93 -20.77
CA MET A 31 -18.75 43.30 -21.10
C MET A 31 -18.15 42.56 -19.90
N TRP A 32 -18.37 43.06 -18.67
CA TRP A 32 -17.92 42.40 -17.44
C TRP A 32 -18.66 41.10 -17.14
N THR A 33 -19.98 41.06 -17.36
CA THR A 33 -20.77 39.82 -17.17
C THR A 33 -20.42 38.78 -18.22
N SER A 34 -20.30 39.19 -19.49
CA SER A 34 -19.89 38.30 -20.59
C SER A 34 -18.47 37.76 -20.40
N THR A 35 -17.49 38.60 -20.01
CA THR A 35 -16.11 38.16 -19.77
C THR A 35 -16.01 37.20 -18.58
N LYS A 36 -16.82 37.42 -17.53
CA LYS A 36 -16.84 36.56 -16.35
C LYS A 36 -17.44 35.18 -16.66
N GLU A 37 -18.50 35.12 -17.48
CA GLU A 37 -19.05 33.85 -17.95
C GLU A 37 -18.07 33.11 -18.84
N TYR A 38 -17.45 33.80 -19.81
CA TYR A 38 -16.46 33.19 -20.71
C TYR A 38 -15.21 32.69 -19.95
N ALA A 39 -14.73 33.45 -18.98
CA ALA A 39 -13.63 33.05 -18.12
C ALA A 39 -14.00 31.85 -17.24
N LYS A 40 -15.23 31.80 -16.70
CA LYS A 40 -15.71 30.66 -15.91
C LYS A 40 -15.86 29.39 -16.74
N ASP A 41 -16.37 29.52 -17.97
CA ASP A 41 -16.56 28.39 -18.88
C ASP A 41 -15.22 27.87 -19.43
N SER A 42 -14.30 28.78 -19.76
CA SER A 42 -12.91 28.44 -20.11
C SER A 42 -12.16 27.81 -18.93
N TRP A 43 -12.36 28.28 -17.70
CA TRP A 43 -11.76 27.65 -16.52
C TRP A 43 -12.38 26.29 -16.20
N GLY A 44 -13.68 26.12 -16.40
CA GLY A 44 -14.37 24.84 -16.18
C GLY A 44 -13.89 23.76 -17.15
N THR A 45 -13.76 24.10 -18.43
CA THR A 45 -13.24 23.21 -19.48
C THR A 45 -11.75 22.91 -19.29
N THR A 46 -10.94 23.92 -18.94
CA THR A 46 -9.51 23.73 -18.65
C THR A 46 -9.29 22.90 -17.38
N LYS A 47 -10.11 23.10 -16.34
CA LYS A 47 -10.05 22.31 -15.10
C LYS A 47 -10.41 20.85 -15.35
N ALA A 48 -11.42 20.57 -16.17
CA ALA A 48 -11.79 19.19 -16.53
C ALA A 48 -10.73 18.49 -17.40
N TYR A 49 -9.88 19.24 -18.12
CA TYR A 49 -8.75 18.69 -18.88
C TYR A 49 -7.50 18.46 -18.01
N ILE A 50 -7.23 19.38 -17.06
CA ILE A 50 -6.07 19.28 -16.15
C ILE A 50 -6.33 18.30 -15.00
N ASP A 51 -7.59 18.21 -14.55
CA ASP A 51 -8.05 17.39 -13.42
C ASP A 51 -9.40 16.75 -13.79
N PRO A 52 -9.38 15.72 -14.67
CA PRO A 52 -10.60 15.04 -15.05
C PRO A 52 -11.26 14.43 -13.80
N PRO A 53 -12.58 14.58 -13.63
CA PRO A 53 -13.25 14.01 -12.47
C PRO A 53 -13.03 12.49 -12.46
N PRO A 54 -12.70 11.90 -11.29
CA PRO A 54 -12.40 10.48 -11.21
C PRO A 54 -13.65 9.69 -11.62
N GLN A 55 -13.55 8.99 -12.75
CA GLN A 55 -14.55 8.02 -13.16
C GLN A 55 -14.20 6.68 -12.51
N ILE A 56 -15.09 6.20 -11.64
CA ILE A 56 -14.99 4.87 -11.08
C ILE A 56 -15.66 3.94 -12.09
N ASP A 57 -14.83 3.31 -12.93
CA ASP A 57 -15.27 2.24 -13.79
C ASP A 57 -15.42 0.96 -12.94
N VAL A 58 -16.67 0.59 -12.67
CA VAL A 58 -17.03 -0.61 -11.90
C VAL A 58 -16.92 -1.89 -12.72
N ASP A 59 -16.90 -1.79 -14.05
CA ASP A 59 -16.82 -2.92 -14.98
C ASP A 59 -15.37 -3.33 -15.26
N ASN A 60 -14.41 -2.40 -15.08
CA ASN A 60 -12.97 -2.70 -15.07
C ASN A 60 -12.52 -3.57 -13.86
N TYR A 61 -13.40 -3.84 -12.90
CA TYR A 61 -13.10 -4.65 -11.71
C TYR A 61 -13.47 -6.14 -11.90
N GLN A 62 -13.45 -6.63 -13.13
CA GLN A 62 -13.59 -8.06 -13.43
C GLN A 62 -12.20 -8.69 -13.56
N PHE A 63 -11.95 -9.77 -12.82
CA PHE A 63 -10.70 -10.51 -12.98
C PHE A 63 -10.62 -11.09 -14.39
N GLU A 64 -9.54 -10.79 -15.11
CA GLU A 64 -9.32 -11.32 -16.46
C GLU A 64 -9.18 -12.85 -16.47
N SER A 65 -8.78 -13.45 -15.35
CA SER A 65 -8.59 -14.90 -15.22
C SER A 65 -9.28 -15.49 -13.98
N PRO A 66 -10.04 -16.61 -14.12
CA PRO A 66 -10.57 -17.40 -13.00
C PRO A 66 -9.49 -17.81 -11.99
N ASN A 67 -8.28 -18.03 -12.49
CA ASN A 67 -7.11 -18.35 -11.69
C ASN A 67 -6.70 -17.22 -10.72
N GLN A 68 -6.71 -15.97 -11.17
CA GLN A 68 -6.44 -14.82 -10.31
C GLN A 68 -7.60 -14.56 -9.34
N GLU A 69 -8.84 -14.73 -9.79
CA GLU A 69 -10.01 -14.60 -8.92
C GLU A 69 -9.95 -15.62 -7.77
N LYS A 70 -9.61 -16.88 -8.07
CA LYS A 70 -9.39 -17.92 -7.06
C LYS A 70 -8.32 -17.49 -6.07
N LEU A 71 -7.16 -17.03 -6.53
CA LEU A 71 -6.10 -16.56 -5.65
C LEU A 71 -6.59 -15.40 -4.77
N ALA A 72 -7.26 -14.40 -5.35
CA ALA A 72 -7.80 -13.24 -4.65
C ALA A 72 -8.75 -13.62 -3.52
N ARG A 73 -9.68 -14.54 -3.78
CA ARG A 73 -10.61 -15.08 -2.78
C ARG A 73 -9.87 -15.78 -1.63
N LEU A 74 -8.76 -16.47 -1.92
CA LEU A 74 -7.98 -17.21 -0.93
C LEU A 74 -7.10 -16.30 -0.06
N PHE A 75 -6.38 -15.34 -0.66
CA PHE A 75 -5.35 -14.57 0.04
C PHE A 75 -5.89 -13.32 0.75
N THR A 76 -6.97 -12.70 0.26
CA THR A 76 -7.48 -11.43 0.82
C THR A 76 -7.79 -11.50 2.33
N PRO A 77 -8.43 -12.57 2.85
CA PRO A 77 -8.68 -12.71 4.30
C PRO A 77 -7.41 -12.91 5.14
N VAL A 78 -6.29 -13.24 4.50
CA VAL A 78 -4.98 -13.50 5.12
C VAL A 78 -4.11 -12.23 5.10
N ASP A 79 -4.07 -11.52 3.96
CA ASP A 79 -3.27 -10.31 3.77
C ASP A 79 -3.79 -9.11 4.56
N GLY A 80 -5.11 -8.97 4.72
CA GLY A 80 -5.72 -7.89 5.48
C GLY A 80 -5.25 -7.85 6.95
N PRO A 81 -5.39 -8.94 7.73
CA PRO A 81 -4.88 -9.03 9.09
C PRO A 81 -3.36 -8.83 9.20
N LEU A 82 -2.58 -9.38 8.27
CA LEU A 82 -1.13 -9.19 8.25
C LEU A 82 -0.74 -7.72 8.00
N THR A 83 -1.42 -7.06 7.05
CA THR A 83 -1.24 -5.62 6.78
C THR A 83 -1.63 -4.80 8.00
N SER A 84 -2.73 -5.16 8.67
CA SER A 84 -3.16 -4.50 9.90
C SER A 84 -2.16 -4.66 11.04
N LEU A 85 -1.57 -5.84 11.21
CA LEU A 85 -0.51 -6.08 12.19
C LEU A 85 0.72 -5.25 11.85
N SER A 86 1.14 -5.28 10.59
CA SER A 86 2.32 -4.55 10.11
C SER A 86 2.21 -3.06 10.42
N ARG A 87 1.05 -2.44 10.12
CA ARG A 87 0.79 -1.04 10.47
C ARG A 87 0.77 -0.79 11.98
N PHE A 88 0.20 -1.70 12.76
CA PHE A 88 0.12 -1.56 14.21
C PHE A 88 1.52 -1.58 14.86
N VAL A 89 2.41 -2.44 14.38
CA VAL A 89 3.81 -2.50 14.83
C VAL A 89 4.59 -1.31 14.29
N ASP A 90 4.37 -0.94 13.02
CA ASP A 90 5.06 0.17 12.37
C ASP A 90 4.70 1.53 13.00
N ASP A 91 3.58 1.68 13.70
CA ASP A 91 3.22 2.92 14.40
C ASP A 91 3.99 3.12 15.72
N LYS A 92 4.65 2.07 16.26
CA LYS A 92 5.24 2.10 17.60
C LYS A 92 6.74 2.42 17.59
N ASP A 93 7.09 3.69 17.81
CA ASP A 93 8.47 4.20 17.82
C ASP A 93 9.11 4.34 19.22
N THR A 94 8.34 4.09 20.27
CA THR A 94 8.72 4.18 21.68
C THR A 94 8.60 2.82 22.35
N LEU A 95 9.26 2.64 23.50
CA LEU A 95 9.15 1.40 24.28
C LEU A 95 7.66 1.02 24.51
N PRO A 96 7.25 -0.23 24.23
CA PRO A 96 5.87 -0.65 24.41
C PRO A 96 5.54 -0.77 25.89
N GLY A 97 4.42 -0.17 26.30
CA GLY A 97 3.83 -0.35 27.61
C GLY A 97 2.85 -1.52 27.64
N VAL A 98 2.35 -1.87 28.83
CA VAL A 98 1.40 -2.97 29.03
C VAL A 98 0.14 -2.81 28.18
N ASP A 99 -0.45 -1.62 28.15
CA ASP A 99 -1.67 -1.34 27.37
C ASP A 99 -1.50 -1.63 25.86
N TRP A 100 -0.31 -1.36 25.32
CA TRP A 100 -0.01 -1.63 23.92
C TRP A 100 0.10 -3.14 23.66
N LEU A 101 0.70 -3.88 24.59
CA LEU A 101 0.80 -5.34 24.51
C LEU A 101 -0.59 -6.01 24.62
N ASP A 102 -1.41 -5.55 25.55
CA ASP A 102 -2.78 -6.05 25.72
C ASP A 102 -3.62 -5.79 24.47
N LEU A 103 -3.51 -4.60 23.87
CA LEU A 103 -4.18 -4.27 22.63
C LEU A 103 -3.67 -5.11 21.44
N LEU A 104 -2.36 -5.34 21.35
CA LEU A 104 -1.75 -6.20 20.33
C LEU A 104 -2.35 -7.62 20.40
N LEU A 105 -2.32 -8.22 21.58
CA LEU A 105 -2.79 -9.61 21.77
C LEU A 105 -4.31 -9.73 21.60
N ALA A 106 -5.08 -8.72 22.01
CA ALA A 106 -6.52 -8.67 21.79
C ALA A 106 -6.88 -8.55 20.30
N ARG A 107 -6.15 -7.73 19.55
CA ARG A 107 -6.42 -7.48 18.13
C ARG A 107 -5.88 -8.58 17.22
N PHE A 108 -4.77 -9.22 17.61
CA PHE A 108 -4.07 -10.23 16.82
C PHE A 108 -3.84 -11.51 17.63
N PRO A 109 -4.90 -12.31 17.89
CA PRO A 109 -4.81 -13.50 18.74
C PRO A 109 -3.94 -14.63 18.15
N TRP A 110 -3.51 -14.50 16.89
CA TRP A 110 -2.60 -15.41 16.20
C TRP A 110 -1.13 -15.04 16.37
N VAL A 111 -0.82 -13.89 17.01
CA VAL A 111 0.54 -13.54 17.40
C VAL A 111 1.05 -14.54 18.43
N SER A 112 2.25 -15.07 18.18
CA SER A 112 2.84 -16.09 19.05
C SER A 112 3.67 -15.48 20.17
N ARG A 113 4.35 -14.36 19.91
CA ARG A 113 5.13 -13.64 20.92
C ARG A 113 5.40 -12.19 20.59
N VAL A 114 5.77 -11.44 21.61
CA VAL A 114 6.41 -10.13 21.52
C VAL A 114 7.79 -10.22 22.19
N LEU A 115 8.78 -9.56 21.61
CA LEU A 115 10.09 -9.40 22.20
C LEU A 115 10.55 -7.95 22.06
N VAL A 116 11.30 -7.48 23.05
CA VAL A 116 11.98 -6.19 23.02
C VAL A 116 13.45 -6.45 23.27
N THR A 117 14.29 -5.83 22.46
CA THR A 117 15.75 -5.93 22.55
C THR A 117 16.36 -4.60 22.94
N ASP A 118 17.56 -4.63 23.53
CA ASP A 118 18.40 -3.45 23.69
C ASP A 118 19.15 -3.08 22.40
N GLU A 119 20.00 -2.06 22.47
CA GLU A 119 20.86 -1.61 21.37
C GLU A 119 21.85 -2.68 20.86
N ASN A 120 22.17 -3.67 21.69
CA ASN A 120 23.08 -4.78 21.37
C ASN A 120 22.34 -6.00 20.80
N GLY A 121 21.00 -5.94 20.71
CA GLY A 121 20.17 -7.07 20.28
C GLY A 121 19.91 -8.10 21.39
N THR A 122 20.24 -7.79 22.64
CA THR A 122 19.91 -8.62 23.81
C THR A 122 18.43 -8.49 24.12
N ILE A 123 17.74 -9.62 24.26
CA ILE A 123 16.31 -9.61 24.61
C ILE A 123 16.16 -9.17 26.08
N ILE A 124 15.57 -8.00 26.30
CA ILE A 124 15.29 -7.44 27.63
C ILE A 124 13.87 -7.75 28.11
N PHE A 125 12.96 -8.06 27.18
CA PHE A 125 11.59 -8.45 27.48
C PHE A 125 11.09 -9.44 26.44
N MET A 126 10.33 -10.44 26.88
CA MET A 126 9.64 -11.39 26.00
C MET A 126 8.31 -11.81 26.62
N GLN A 127 7.26 -11.86 25.80
CA GLN A 127 5.95 -12.37 26.18
C GLN A 127 5.46 -13.36 25.12
N PRO A 128 5.12 -14.61 25.48
CA PRO A 128 5.28 -15.21 26.80
C PRO A 128 6.75 -15.37 27.20
N GLU A 129 7.05 -15.36 28.51
CA GLU A 129 8.43 -15.50 29.02
C GLU A 129 9.08 -16.83 28.60
N ILE A 130 8.27 -17.89 28.55
CA ILE A 130 8.70 -19.22 28.09
C ILE A 130 7.99 -19.50 26.77
N PRO A 131 8.66 -19.26 25.62
CA PRO A 131 8.05 -19.50 24.33
C PRO A 131 8.02 -20.99 23.98
N VAL A 132 6.99 -21.40 23.25
CA VAL A 132 6.86 -22.77 22.74
C VAL A 132 7.97 -23.10 21.74
N LYS A 133 8.26 -22.20 20.79
CA LYS A 133 9.40 -22.34 19.88
C LYS A 133 10.58 -21.53 20.40
N LYS A 134 11.75 -22.15 20.55
CA LYS A 134 12.96 -21.40 20.89
C LYS A 134 13.47 -20.66 19.65
N ILE A 135 13.97 -19.45 19.85
CA ILE A 135 14.64 -18.69 18.81
C ILE A 135 15.94 -19.46 18.47
N SER A 136 16.08 -19.91 17.22
CA SER A 136 17.16 -20.82 16.83
C SER A 136 18.51 -20.11 16.65
N LYS A 137 18.46 -18.85 16.20
CA LYS A 137 19.60 -17.98 15.96
C LYS A 137 19.30 -16.58 16.51
N PRO A 138 20.29 -15.83 17.02
CA PRO A 138 20.08 -14.44 17.39
C PRO A 138 19.38 -13.68 16.27
N LEU A 139 18.28 -13.00 16.58
CA LEU A 139 17.53 -12.22 15.61
C LEU A 139 18.34 -10.97 15.29
N VAL A 140 19.09 -11.03 14.19
CA VAL A 140 19.89 -9.88 13.72
C VAL A 140 19.01 -9.05 12.80
N PHE A 141 18.33 -8.07 13.40
CA PHE A 141 17.76 -6.97 12.64
C PHE A 141 18.90 -6.02 12.27
N LYS A 142 19.19 -5.88 10.97
CA LYS A 142 20.19 -4.91 10.51
C LYS A 142 19.59 -3.51 10.61
N GLY A 143 19.66 -2.92 11.81
CA GLY A 143 19.29 -1.54 12.05
C GLY A 143 20.28 -0.60 11.35
N VAL A 144 19.90 -0.07 10.19
CA VAL A 144 20.59 1.10 9.63
C VAL A 144 20.04 2.30 10.39
N TRP A 145 20.88 3.11 11.03
CA TRP A 145 20.47 4.20 11.94
C TRP A 145 19.56 5.27 11.31
N ARG A 146 19.41 5.28 9.98
CA ARG A 146 18.49 6.15 9.22
C ARG A 146 17.21 5.45 8.78
N ASP A 147 17.11 4.15 8.98
CA ASP A 147 16.06 3.30 8.45
C ASP A 147 15.09 3.00 9.59
N ILE A 148 14.11 3.88 9.75
CA ILE A 148 12.99 3.74 10.71
C ILE A 148 11.93 2.74 10.23
N GLN A 149 12.21 2.03 9.14
CA GLN A 149 11.27 1.16 8.46
C GLN A 149 11.03 -0.14 9.23
N LEU A 150 9.84 -0.69 9.05
CA LEU A 150 9.51 -2.06 9.46
C LEU A 150 10.53 -3.05 8.88
N LEU A 151 11.13 -3.83 9.77
CA LEU A 151 12.08 -4.90 9.49
C LEU A 151 11.37 -6.23 9.59
N THR A 152 11.75 -7.20 8.76
CA THR A 152 11.32 -8.58 8.94
C THR A 152 12.50 -9.54 9.02
N VAL A 153 12.32 -10.59 9.82
CA VAL A 153 13.30 -11.67 9.99
C VAL A 153 12.53 -12.96 10.09
N VAL A 154 12.97 -13.99 9.38
CA VAL A 154 12.40 -15.33 9.49
C VAL A 154 13.37 -16.22 10.27
N ASP A 155 12.87 -16.84 11.34
CA ASP A 155 13.58 -17.87 12.08
C ASP A 155 13.12 -19.26 11.64
N TYR A 156 14.01 -20.03 11.01
CA TYR A 156 13.74 -21.38 10.54
C TYR A 156 14.09 -22.40 11.62
N SER A 157 13.26 -22.50 12.65
CA SER A 157 13.41 -23.51 13.71
C SER A 157 12.92 -24.90 13.28
N ASP A 158 13.36 -25.95 13.98
CA ASP A 158 12.91 -27.34 13.76
C ASP A 158 11.39 -27.51 13.94
N LEU A 159 10.76 -26.66 14.78
CA LEU A 159 9.31 -26.64 15.00
C LEU A 159 8.54 -25.87 13.91
N GLY A 160 9.25 -25.50 12.84
CA GLY A 160 8.75 -24.77 11.69
C GLY A 160 9.07 -23.27 11.76
N PRO A 161 9.04 -22.59 10.60
CA PRO A 161 9.47 -21.21 10.52
C PRO A 161 8.56 -20.28 11.30
N GLU A 162 9.14 -19.27 11.94
CA GLU A 162 8.45 -18.17 12.58
C GLU A 162 8.87 -16.85 11.94
N LEU A 163 7.89 -16.01 11.62
CA LEU A 163 8.13 -14.69 11.05
C LEU A 163 8.09 -13.67 12.18
N TYR A 164 9.14 -12.86 12.23
CA TYR A 164 9.23 -11.68 13.07
C TYR A 164 9.08 -10.44 12.20
N ILE A 165 8.13 -9.59 12.57
CA ILE A 165 8.09 -8.20 12.10
C ILE A 165 8.52 -7.31 13.26
N GLY A 166 9.26 -6.25 12.99
CA GLY A 166 9.73 -5.40 14.05
C GLY A 166 10.15 -4.04 13.56
N ARG A 167 10.40 -3.14 14.49
CA ARG A 167 10.95 -1.82 14.16
C ARG A 167 11.86 -1.29 15.27
N PRO A 168 12.77 -0.37 14.93
CA PRO A 168 13.54 0.36 15.92
C PRO A 168 12.63 1.21 16.81
N TYR A 169 12.95 1.26 18.11
CA TYR A 169 12.39 2.22 19.05
C TYR A 169 13.48 3.15 19.61
N PHE A 170 13.06 4.35 19.98
CA PHE A 170 13.95 5.43 20.36
C PHE A 170 13.60 6.00 21.74
N GLN A 171 14.62 6.49 22.44
CA GLN A 171 14.48 7.28 23.65
C GLN A 171 15.34 8.53 23.51
N ASP A 172 14.76 9.71 23.70
CA ASP A 172 15.45 11.01 23.54
C ASP A 172 16.23 11.11 22.23
N THR A 173 15.62 10.69 21.12
CA THR A 173 16.19 10.62 19.75
C THR A 173 17.35 9.65 19.54
N ARG A 174 17.71 8.84 20.55
CA ARG A 174 18.70 7.78 20.43
C ARG A 174 18.04 6.45 20.16
N PHE A 175 18.61 5.68 19.24
CA PHE A 175 18.26 4.28 19.06
C PHE A 175 18.48 3.55 20.38
N ASN A 176 17.47 2.79 20.82
CA ASN A 176 17.52 2.10 22.12
C ASN A 176 17.28 0.59 21.99
N GLY A 177 16.94 0.12 20.78
CA GLY A 177 16.72 -1.29 20.50
C GLY A 177 15.56 -1.52 19.54
N LEU A 178 15.01 -2.73 19.54
CA LEU A 178 13.97 -3.15 18.60
C LEU A 178 12.79 -3.77 19.32
N ILE A 179 11.60 -3.49 18.79
CA ILE A 179 10.37 -4.20 19.10
C ILE A 179 10.18 -5.26 18.02
N GLY A 180 9.97 -6.51 18.41
CA GLY A 180 9.69 -7.63 17.50
C GLY A 180 8.39 -8.33 17.87
N VAL A 181 7.58 -8.65 16.87
CA VAL A 181 6.36 -9.45 17.01
C VAL A 181 6.51 -10.69 16.15
N GLY A 182 6.49 -11.85 16.81
CA GLY A 182 6.68 -13.16 16.20
C GLY A 182 5.36 -13.91 16.02
N PHE A 183 5.19 -14.54 14.86
CA PHE A 183 4.05 -15.39 14.58
C PHE A 183 4.38 -16.47 13.54
N ASP A 184 3.62 -17.55 13.54
CA ASP A 184 3.69 -18.58 12.51
C ASP A 184 2.74 -18.23 11.35
N PRO A 185 3.22 -18.01 10.11
CA PRO A 185 2.35 -17.72 8.97
C PRO A 185 1.28 -18.78 8.70
N ARG A 186 1.42 -20.02 9.21
CA ARG A 186 0.36 -21.05 9.15
C ARG A 186 -0.88 -20.68 9.97
N ALA A 187 -0.73 -19.86 11.01
CA ALA A 187 -1.88 -19.35 11.77
C ALA A 187 -2.76 -18.46 10.88
N LEU A 188 -2.13 -17.63 10.04
CA LEU A 188 -2.83 -16.76 9.08
C LEU A 188 -3.52 -17.54 7.96
N LEU A 189 -2.93 -18.64 7.49
CA LEU A 189 -3.58 -19.50 6.48
C LEU A 189 -4.97 -19.99 6.92
N SER A 190 -5.20 -20.14 8.23
CA SER A 190 -6.49 -20.58 8.77
C SER A 190 -7.62 -19.55 8.59
N LEU A 191 -7.28 -18.31 8.23
CA LEU A 191 -8.25 -17.26 7.89
C LEU A 191 -8.74 -17.35 6.44
N SER A 192 -8.02 -18.10 5.59
CA SER A 192 -8.45 -18.36 4.22
C SER A 192 -9.69 -19.26 4.20
N PRO A 193 -10.65 -19.07 3.26
CA PRO A 193 -11.82 -19.95 3.15
C PRO A 193 -11.45 -21.41 2.81
N GLU A 194 -10.34 -21.62 2.10
CA GLU A 194 -9.81 -22.97 1.81
C GLU A 194 -8.31 -23.04 2.11
N PRO A 195 -7.90 -23.17 3.39
CA PRO A 195 -6.50 -23.08 3.81
C PRO A 195 -5.55 -24.09 3.14
N SER A 196 -6.08 -25.23 2.68
CA SER A 196 -5.30 -26.25 1.97
C SER A 196 -4.98 -25.90 0.52
N LYS A 197 -5.59 -24.85 -0.03
CA LYS A 197 -5.34 -24.37 -1.40
C LYS A 197 -4.43 -23.14 -1.46
N LEU A 198 -4.15 -22.50 -0.33
CA LEU A 198 -3.28 -21.33 -0.26
C LEU A 198 -1.90 -21.69 0.29
N ILE A 199 -0.88 -21.19 -0.39
CA ILE A 199 0.53 -21.35 -0.03
C ILE A 199 1.10 -19.95 0.17
N ILE A 200 1.94 -19.79 1.19
CA ILE A 200 2.77 -18.60 1.38
C ILE A 200 4.22 -19.02 1.15
N ILE A 201 4.93 -18.28 0.31
CA ILE A 201 6.32 -18.51 -0.02
C ILE A 201 7.10 -17.25 0.37
N HIS A 202 8.12 -17.41 1.19
CA HIS A 202 9.11 -16.38 1.45
C HIS A 202 10.35 -16.71 0.62
N PRO A 203 10.71 -15.87 -0.38
CA PRO A 203 11.88 -16.08 -1.24
C PRO A 203 13.20 -16.29 -0.51
N GLY A 204 13.30 -15.87 0.76
CA GLY A 204 14.45 -16.16 1.62
C GLY A 204 14.51 -17.57 2.22
N GLY A 205 13.66 -18.51 1.79
CA GLY A 205 13.78 -19.94 2.14
C GLY A 205 12.57 -20.55 2.88
N GLY A 206 11.42 -19.89 2.90
CA GLY A 206 10.24 -20.37 3.64
C GLY A 206 9.09 -20.77 2.74
N VAL A 207 8.45 -21.90 3.02
CA VAL A 207 7.17 -22.29 2.41
C VAL A 207 6.21 -22.77 3.49
N TRP A 208 5.08 -22.06 3.62
CA TRP A 208 4.00 -22.40 4.54
C TRP A 208 2.77 -22.83 3.75
N SER A 209 2.22 -23.99 4.12
CA SER A 209 0.96 -24.51 3.63
C SER A 209 0.23 -25.24 4.76
N ARG A 210 -1.09 -25.45 4.59
CA ARG A 210 -1.92 -26.17 5.57
C ARG A 210 -2.66 -27.32 4.91
N GLY A 211 -1.97 -28.45 4.73
CA GLY A 211 -2.53 -29.66 4.13
C GLY A 211 -2.49 -29.69 2.59
N ALA A 212 -1.82 -28.72 1.96
CA ALA A 212 -1.53 -28.76 0.53
C ALA A 212 -0.43 -29.79 0.26
N ASP A 213 -0.63 -30.67 -0.72
CA ASP A 213 0.40 -31.55 -1.26
C ASP A 213 1.28 -30.77 -2.24
N ILE A 214 2.44 -30.32 -1.74
CA ILE A 214 3.33 -29.38 -2.44
C ILE A 214 4.78 -29.84 -2.35
N ASP A 215 5.50 -29.65 -3.46
CA ASP A 215 6.94 -29.76 -3.50
C ASP A 215 7.57 -28.44 -3.03
N LYS A 216 7.91 -28.38 -1.74
CA LYS A 216 8.50 -27.18 -1.12
C LYS A 216 9.88 -26.86 -1.69
N GLU A 217 10.67 -27.88 -2.01
CA GLU A 217 12.02 -27.70 -2.53
C GLU A 217 11.97 -27.11 -3.93
N ALA A 218 11.09 -27.64 -4.79
CA ALA A 218 10.89 -27.10 -6.13
C ALA A 218 10.31 -25.67 -6.10
N LEU A 219 9.37 -25.37 -5.19
CA LEU A 219 8.84 -24.01 -5.01
C LEU A 219 9.93 -23.02 -4.53
N LEU A 220 10.87 -23.46 -3.70
CA LEU A 220 12.01 -22.62 -3.28
C LEU A 220 13.09 -22.48 -4.35
N ALA A 221 13.21 -23.46 -5.25
CA ALA A 221 14.16 -23.42 -6.36
C ALA A 221 13.77 -22.44 -7.47
N VAL A 222 12.52 -21.97 -7.50
CA VAL A 222 12.07 -20.91 -8.41
C VAL A 222 12.93 -19.66 -8.18
N PRO A 223 13.43 -18.99 -9.24
CA PRO A 223 14.29 -17.81 -9.12
C PRO A 223 13.48 -16.56 -8.74
N TRP A 224 12.80 -16.58 -7.60
CA TRP A 224 11.90 -15.53 -7.11
C TRP A 224 12.54 -14.14 -7.15
N LYS A 225 13.81 -14.03 -6.77
CA LYS A 225 14.51 -12.75 -6.77
C LYS A 225 14.58 -12.09 -8.15
N GLU A 226 14.74 -12.88 -9.21
CA GLU A 226 14.79 -12.37 -10.58
C GLU A 226 13.37 -12.11 -11.09
N LEU A 227 12.44 -13.03 -10.81
CA LEU A 227 11.03 -12.93 -11.19
C LEU A 227 10.36 -11.66 -10.62
N LEU A 228 10.65 -11.33 -9.36
CA LEU A 228 10.08 -10.19 -8.64
C LEU A 228 10.65 -8.83 -9.03
N LYS A 229 11.69 -8.77 -9.89
CA LYS A 229 12.19 -7.50 -10.45
C LYS A 229 11.24 -6.95 -11.51
N GLU A 230 10.58 -7.84 -12.25
CA GLU A 230 9.77 -7.48 -13.40
C GLU A 230 8.27 -7.62 -13.13
N ASN A 231 7.89 -8.56 -12.27
CA ASN A 231 6.50 -8.94 -12.06
C ASN A 231 6.13 -8.99 -10.58
N VAL A 232 4.91 -8.60 -10.26
CA VAL A 232 4.33 -8.74 -8.91
C VAL A 232 3.26 -9.83 -8.84
N PHE A 233 2.84 -10.38 -9.97
CA PHE A 233 1.93 -11.51 -10.07
C PHE A 233 2.25 -12.32 -11.33
N GLY A 234 1.72 -13.53 -11.42
CA GLY A 234 1.83 -14.34 -12.63
C GLY A 234 1.43 -15.79 -12.44
N GLN A 235 1.85 -16.63 -13.37
CA GLN A 235 1.74 -18.08 -13.29
C GLN A 235 3.11 -18.73 -13.49
N ILE A 236 3.38 -19.81 -12.79
CA ILE A 236 4.60 -20.61 -12.93
C ILE A 236 4.26 -22.10 -12.95
N LYS A 237 5.04 -22.87 -13.70
CA LYS A 237 5.02 -24.33 -13.65
C LYS A 237 6.10 -24.82 -12.69
N VAL A 238 5.73 -25.69 -11.75
CA VAL A 238 6.64 -26.30 -10.78
C VAL A 238 6.35 -27.80 -10.75
N GLY A 239 7.30 -28.60 -11.26
CA GLY A 239 7.03 -30.01 -11.57
C GLY A 239 5.91 -30.13 -12.61
N GLU A 240 4.90 -30.95 -12.31
CA GLU A 240 3.72 -31.11 -13.17
C GLU A 240 2.58 -30.12 -12.87
N LYS A 241 2.70 -29.32 -11.80
CA LYS A 241 1.65 -28.41 -11.33
C LYS A 241 1.89 -26.98 -11.83
N HIS A 242 0.80 -26.26 -12.07
CA HIS A 242 0.84 -24.82 -12.30
C HIS A 242 0.39 -24.09 -11.04
N TYR A 243 0.98 -22.93 -10.80
CA TYR A 243 0.66 -22.07 -9.67
C TYR A 243 0.44 -20.65 -10.15
N THR A 244 -0.72 -20.08 -9.81
CA THR A 244 -0.96 -18.64 -9.90
C THR A 244 -0.45 -18.00 -8.62
N TRP A 245 0.29 -16.92 -8.75
CA TRP A 245 0.96 -16.28 -7.63
C TRP A 245 0.84 -14.75 -7.65
N LEU A 246 0.92 -14.15 -6.46
CA LEU A 246 0.92 -12.72 -6.21
C LEU A 246 1.92 -12.41 -5.09
N ALA A 247 2.80 -11.46 -5.33
CA ALA A 247 3.74 -10.94 -4.35
C ALA A 247 3.15 -9.75 -3.59
N ARG A 248 3.33 -9.78 -2.27
CA ARG A 248 3.03 -8.72 -1.32
C ARG A 248 4.28 -8.44 -0.50
N TYR A 249 4.36 -7.28 0.12
CA TYR A 249 5.56 -6.87 0.85
C TYR A 249 5.20 -6.54 2.30
N VAL A 250 6.02 -7.05 3.22
CA VAL A 250 6.01 -6.63 4.62
C VAL A 250 7.37 -5.99 4.88
N GLY A 251 7.38 -4.68 5.14
CA GLY A 251 8.62 -3.91 5.08
C GLY A 251 9.23 -3.99 3.67
N LYS A 252 10.46 -4.50 3.57
CA LYS A 252 11.17 -4.71 2.29
C LYS A 252 11.09 -6.14 1.78
N ASP A 253 10.59 -7.06 2.60
CA ASP A 253 10.68 -8.48 2.31
C ASP A 253 9.43 -8.95 1.55
N PRO A 254 9.61 -9.62 0.40
CA PRO A 254 8.50 -10.15 -0.38
C PRO A 254 7.93 -11.41 0.26
N TYR A 255 6.61 -11.54 0.20
CA TYR A 255 5.84 -12.71 0.52
C TYR A 255 4.96 -13.03 -0.68
N VAL A 256 5.12 -14.23 -1.22
CA VAL A 256 4.39 -14.67 -2.39
C VAL A 256 3.25 -15.57 -1.94
N TYR A 257 2.02 -15.14 -2.19
CA TYR A 257 0.84 -15.99 -2.11
C TYR A 257 0.72 -16.79 -3.40
N ALA A 258 0.47 -18.10 -3.29
CA ALA A 258 0.29 -18.96 -4.44
C ALA A 258 -0.84 -19.96 -4.23
N THR A 259 -1.49 -20.36 -5.32
CA THR A 259 -2.48 -21.44 -5.35
C THR A 259 -2.30 -22.26 -6.61
N GLU A 260 -2.55 -23.57 -6.52
CA GLU A 260 -2.52 -24.45 -7.70
C GLU A 260 -3.58 -23.97 -8.72
N SER A 261 -3.18 -23.87 -9.98
CA SER A 261 -3.97 -23.34 -11.09
C SER A 261 -3.96 -24.29 -12.28
N VAL A 262 -4.86 -24.04 -13.24
CA VAL A 262 -4.79 -24.67 -14.56
C VAL A 262 -3.72 -23.99 -15.41
N ALA A 263 -3.23 -24.70 -16.43
CA ALA A 263 -2.25 -24.13 -17.36
C ALA A 263 -2.82 -22.87 -18.06
N PRO A 264 -1.97 -21.87 -18.37
CA PRO A 264 -2.42 -20.62 -18.98
C PRO A 264 -3.20 -20.83 -20.29
N GLU A 265 -2.83 -21.83 -21.09
CA GLU A 265 -3.48 -22.17 -22.36
C GLU A 265 -4.91 -22.72 -22.17
N ALA A 266 -5.17 -23.41 -21.05
CA ALA A 266 -6.49 -23.97 -20.74
C ALA A 266 -7.45 -22.94 -20.13
N ASP A 267 -6.95 -21.81 -19.64
CA ASP A 267 -7.74 -20.71 -19.08
C ASP A 267 -8.47 -19.90 -20.18
N VAL A 268 -7.95 -19.96 -21.43
CA VAL A 268 -8.55 -19.29 -22.60
C VAL A 268 -9.74 -20.08 -23.17
N ASP A 269 -9.73 -21.40 -23.06
CA ASP A 269 -10.77 -22.28 -23.61
C ASP A 269 -12.06 -22.32 -22.75
N SER A 270 -12.03 -21.85 -21.50
CA SER A 270 -13.20 -21.91 -20.60
C SER A 270 -14.27 -20.85 -20.90
N TRP A 271 -14.04 -19.95 -21.86
CA TRP A 271 -14.97 -18.88 -22.25
C TRP A 271 -16.01 -19.32 -23.31
N TRP A 272 -15.84 -20.49 -23.95
CA TRP A 272 -16.74 -20.95 -25.02
C TRP A 272 -17.92 -21.81 -24.56
N SER A 273 -18.15 -21.94 -23.25
CA SER A 273 -19.11 -22.91 -22.71
C SER A 273 -20.15 -22.35 -21.74
N PHE A 274 -20.56 -21.08 -21.87
CA PHE A 274 -21.83 -20.58 -21.31
C PHE A 274 -22.45 -19.47 -22.17
#